data_AF-A0A453CGH6-F1
#
_entry.id   AF-A0A453CGH6-F1
#
_cell.length_a   1.000
_cell.length_b   1.000
_cell.length_c   1.000
_cell.angle_alpha   90.00
_cell.angle_beta   90.00
_cell.angle_gamma   90.00
#
_symmetry.space_group_name_H-M   'P 1'
#
loop_
_entity.id
_entity.type
_entity.pdbx_description
1 polymer ?
#
loop_
_entity_poly.entity_id
_entity_poly.type
_entity_poly.pdbx_seq_one_letter_code
_entity_poly.pdbx_strand_id
1 'polypeptide(L)'
;MSLDGSAVTLGPKLYETVRGKLSLGARILQAGGVEKVFRRWFAVEKGEKLLNASQCYLSTTAGPIAGMLFVSTEKVAFRSDRSLALTSPPRATRCGCRTRWPSR
;
A
#
# COMPACT_ATOMS: atom_id res chain seq x y z
N MET A 1 -40.52 3.67 25.18
CA MET A 1 -39.72 3.13 24.08
C MET A 1 -38.28 3.54 24.32
N SER A 2 -37.53 2.67 24.98
CA SER A 2 -36.14 2.90 25.36
C SER A 2 -35.25 2.95 24.13
N LEU A 3 -34.44 4.00 23.98
CA LEU A 3 -33.34 4.03 23.04
C LEU A 3 -32.07 3.65 23.81
N ASP A 4 -31.86 2.35 24.05
CA ASP A 4 -30.55 1.85 24.42
C ASP A 4 -29.69 1.75 23.15
N GLY A 5 -29.16 2.90 22.73
CA GLY A 5 -28.14 2.97 21.71
C GLY A 5 -26.80 2.66 22.36
N SER A 6 -26.41 1.38 22.42
CA SER A 6 -25.07 0.96 22.82
C SER A 6 -24.03 1.60 21.89
N ALA A 7 -23.52 2.77 22.29
CA ALA A 7 -22.42 3.44 21.64
C ALA A 7 -21.14 2.62 21.88
N VAL A 8 -20.79 1.80 20.88
CA VAL A 8 -19.56 1.00 20.91
C VAL A 8 -18.37 1.94 20.87
N THR A 9 -17.84 2.29 22.05
CA THR A 9 -16.67 3.16 22.17
C THR A 9 -15.44 2.31 21.86
N LEU A 10 -15.02 2.30 20.60
CA LEU A 10 -13.78 1.65 20.17
C LEU A 10 -12.59 2.39 20.79
N GLY A 11 -11.84 1.74 21.67
CA GLY A 11 -10.65 2.33 22.29
C GLY A 11 -9.62 2.80 21.26
N PRO A 12 -8.82 3.84 21.55
CA PRO A 12 -8.00 4.56 20.56
C PRO A 12 -7.03 3.66 19.75
N LYS A 13 -6.49 2.59 20.35
CA LYS A 13 -5.67 1.60 19.64
C LYS A 13 -6.45 0.75 18.65
N LEU A 14 -7.68 0.36 19.02
CA LEU A 14 -8.58 -0.40 18.15
C LEU A 14 -9.09 0.49 17.04
N TYR A 15 -9.50 1.73 17.34
CA TYR A 15 -9.93 2.74 16.36
C TYR A 15 -8.89 2.96 15.26
N GLU A 16 -7.62 3.20 15.60
CA GLU A 16 -6.56 3.37 14.59
C GLU A 16 -6.32 2.10 13.78
N THR A 17 -6.42 0.92 14.41
CA THR A 17 -6.25 -0.37 13.74
C THR A 17 -7.40 -0.68 12.76
N VAL A 18 -8.65 -0.45 13.18
CA VAL A 18 -9.82 -0.65 12.30
C VAL A 18 -9.90 0.44 11.23
N ARG A 19 -9.49 1.68 11.52
CA ARG A 19 -9.39 2.76 10.53
C ARG A 19 -8.38 2.42 9.45
N GLY A 20 -7.21 1.89 9.80
CA GLY A 20 -6.22 1.42 8.82
C GLY A 20 -6.80 0.38 7.85
N LYS A 21 -7.43 -0.67 8.40
CA LYS A 21 -8.05 -1.76 7.60
C LYS A 21 -9.25 -1.31 6.78
N LEU A 22 -10.16 -0.52 7.35
CA LEU A 22 -11.32 0.02 6.65
C LEU A 22 -10.93 1.08 5.62
N SER A 23 -9.86 1.84 5.86
CA SER A 23 -9.45 2.91 4.95
C SER A 23 -9.02 2.37 3.58
N LEU A 24 -8.35 1.22 3.50
CA LEU A 24 -7.94 0.65 2.22
C LEU A 24 -9.16 0.16 1.43
N GLY A 25 -10.07 -0.58 2.08
CA GLY A 25 -11.32 -1.02 1.46
C GLY A 25 -12.20 0.16 1.01
N ALA A 26 -12.33 1.18 1.85
CA ALA A 26 -13.06 2.41 1.52
C ALA A 26 -12.38 3.19 0.38
N ARG A 27 -11.05 3.21 0.30
CA ARG A 27 -10.31 3.84 -0.81
C ARG A 27 -10.47 3.08 -2.11
N ILE A 28 -10.49 1.74 -2.08
CA ILE A 28 -10.78 0.91 -3.25
C ILE A 28 -12.20 1.16 -3.73
N LEU A 29 -13.18 1.21 -2.82
CA LEU A 29 -14.57 1.50 -3.16
C LEU A 29 -14.74 2.91 -3.73
N GLN A 30 -14.18 3.94 -3.06
CA GLN A 30 -14.24 5.33 -3.52
C GLN A 30 -13.50 5.56 -4.84
N ALA A 31 -12.37 4.89 -5.03
CA ALA A 31 -11.65 4.96 -6.30
C ALA A 31 -12.42 4.23 -7.41
N GLY A 32 -13.40 3.37 -7.10
CA GLY A 32 -14.16 2.60 -8.08
C GLY A 32 -13.44 1.34 -8.56
N GLY A 33 -12.63 0.72 -7.71
CA GLY A 33 -11.94 -0.55 -7.96
C GLY A 33 -10.42 -0.47 -7.81
N VAL A 34 -9.79 -1.65 -7.74
CA VAL A 34 -8.35 -1.80 -7.49
C VAL A 34 -7.50 -1.21 -8.62
N GLU A 35 -7.95 -1.33 -9.88
CA GLU A 35 -7.25 -0.76 -11.03
C GLU A 35 -7.16 0.77 -10.98
N LYS A 36 -8.23 1.44 -10.55
CA LYS A 36 -8.23 2.90 -10.39
C LYS A 36 -7.33 3.35 -9.23
N VAL A 37 -7.23 2.55 -8.16
CA VAL A 37 -6.25 2.78 -7.09
C VAL A 37 -4.82 2.65 -7.61
N PHE A 38 -4.52 1.60 -8.38
CA PHE A 38 -3.22 1.40 -9.01
C PHE A 38 -2.83 2.60 -9.90
N ARG A 39 -3.74 3.05 -10.78
CA ARG A 39 -3.54 4.23 -11.64
C ARG A 39 -3.38 5.54 -10.87
N ARG A 40 -3.87 5.63 -9.62
CA ARG A 40 -3.70 6.81 -8.76
C ARG A 40 -2.36 6.80 -8.00
N TRP A 41 -1.84 5.63 -7.66
CA TRP A 41 -0.59 5.49 -6.91
C TRP A 41 0.65 5.44 -7.79
N PHE A 42 0.51 4.90 -9.00
CA PHE A 42 1.60 4.77 -9.95
C PHE A 42 1.24 5.53 -11.23
N ALA A 43 2.23 6.15 -11.87
CA ALA A 43 2.06 6.63 -13.22
C ALA A 43 1.86 5.41 -14.13
N VAL A 44 0.74 5.37 -14.85
CA VAL A 44 0.36 4.25 -15.71
C VAL A 44 0.34 4.72 -17.16
N GLU A 45 1.05 4.01 -18.02
CA GLU A 45 1.18 4.36 -19.43
C GLU A 45 -0.12 4.06 -20.20
N LYS A 46 -0.30 4.72 -21.35
CA LYS A 46 -1.49 4.50 -22.18
C LYS A 46 -1.49 3.06 -22.71
N GLY A 47 -2.51 2.30 -22.34
CA GLY A 47 -2.66 0.89 -22.73
C GLY A 47 -2.18 -0.13 -21.69
N GLU A 48 -1.48 0.31 -20.64
CA GLU A 48 -1.09 -0.56 -19.53
C GLU A 48 -2.34 -1.03 -18.76
N LYS A 49 -2.41 -2.35 -18.52
CA LYS A 49 -3.53 -3.01 -17.81
C LYS A 49 -3.04 -3.68 -16.54
N LEU A 50 -3.79 -3.54 -15.46
CA LEU A 50 -3.53 -4.28 -14.23
C LEU A 50 -3.99 -5.73 -14.42
N LEU A 51 -3.09 -6.69 -14.17
CA LEU A 51 -3.36 -8.12 -14.28
C LEU A 51 -3.72 -8.72 -12.92
N ASN A 52 -2.98 -8.33 -11.88
CA ASN A 52 -3.20 -8.86 -10.54
C ASN A 52 -2.88 -7.82 -9.47
N ALA A 53 -3.57 -7.96 -8.33
CA ALA A 53 -3.27 -7.23 -7.12
C ALA A 53 -3.42 -8.18 -5.92
N SER A 54 -2.36 -8.34 -5.14
CA SER A 54 -2.34 -9.24 -4.00
C SER A 54 -1.68 -8.59 -2.78
N GLN A 55 -2.11 -9.01 -1.59
CA GLN A 55 -1.40 -8.64 -0.37
C GLN A 55 -0.06 -9.38 -0.32
N CYS A 56 1.01 -8.67 0.00
CA CYS A 56 2.35 -9.25 0.08
C CYS A 56 3.17 -8.59 1.20
N TYR A 57 4.23 -9.28 1.61
CA TYR A 57 5.24 -8.75 2.53
C TYR A 57 6.55 -8.57 1.77
N LEU A 58 7.13 -7.37 1.84
CA LEU A 58 8.47 -7.09 1.33
C LEU A 58 9.49 -7.37 2.44
N SER A 59 10.38 -8.34 2.22
CA SER A 59 11.44 -8.65 3.18
C SER A 59 12.51 -7.56 3.16
N THR A 60 12.81 -6.98 4.33
CA THR A 60 13.89 -6.01 4.50
C THR A 60 14.76 -6.40 5.69
N THR A 61 15.96 -5.81 5.80
CA THR A 61 16.87 -6.05 6.93
C THR A 61 16.32 -5.57 8.27
N ALA A 62 15.40 -4.60 8.27
CA ALA A 62 14.66 -4.14 9.45
C ALA A 62 13.40 -4.98 9.73
N GLY A 63 13.13 -6.01 8.93
CA GLY A 63 11.96 -6.89 9.04
C GLY A 63 11.01 -6.81 7.83
N PRO A 64 9.95 -7.64 7.82
CA PRO A 64 8.97 -7.65 6.76
C PRO A 64 8.08 -6.41 6.79
N ILE A 65 7.80 -5.84 5.61
CA ILE A 65 6.91 -4.70 5.44
C ILE A 65 5.66 -5.15 4.71
N ALA A 66 4.50 -5.05 5.35
CA ALA A 66 3.20 -5.36 4.74
C ALA A 66 2.82 -4.33 3.67
N GLY A 67 2.20 -4.80 2.59
CA GLY A 67 1.68 -3.95 1.54
C GLY A 67 0.91 -4.70 0.46
N MET A 68 0.66 -3.99 -0.63
CA MET A 68 0.00 -4.49 -1.83
C MET A 68 1.01 -4.59 -2.98
N LEU A 69 1.04 -5.75 -3.62
CA LEU A 69 1.76 -5.99 -4.87
C LEU A 69 0.78 -5.88 -6.04
N PHE A 70 1.15 -5.06 -7.02
CA PHE A 70 0.42 -4.88 -8.26
C PHE A 70 1.27 -5.41 -9.41
N VAL A 71 0.69 -6.27 -10.23
CA VAL A 71 1.31 -6.77 -11.47
C VAL A 71 0.47 -6.27 -12.62
N SER A 72 1.06 -5.44 -13.48
CA SER A 72 0.46 -4.99 -14.74
C SER A 72 1.15 -5.66 -15.93
N THR A 73 0.67 -5.37 -17.13
CA THR A 73 1.32 -5.80 -18.38
C THR A 73 2.72 -5.23 -18.55
N GLU A 74 3.00 -4.06 -17.94
CA GLU A 74 4.26 -3.34 -18.15
C GLU A 74 5.17 -3.33 -16.93
N LYS A 75 4.63 -3.45 -15.70
CA LYS A 75 5.42 -3.30 -14.48
C LYS A 75 4.88 -4.08 -13.29
N VAL A 76 5.77 -4.30 -12.33
CA VAL A 76 5.44 -4.79 -10.99
C VAL A 76 5.68 -3.66 -10.00
N ALA A 77 4.68 -3.34 -9.18
CA ALA A 77 4.73 -2.22 -8.26
C ALA A 77 4.30 -2.65 -6.85
N PHE A 78 5.05 -2.23 -5.83
CA PHE A 78 4.74 -2.50 -4.43
C PHE A 78 4.38 -1.21 -3.70
N ARG A 79 3.30 -1.23 -2.91
CA ARG A 79 2.93 -0.14 -2.01
C ARG A 79 2.78 -0.67 -0.59
N SER A 80 3.61 -0.19 0.33
CA SER A 80 3.48 -0.49 1.75
C SER A 80 2.20 0.13 2.34
N ASP A 81 1.58 -0.55 3.31
CA ASP A 81 0.38 -0.06 4.02
C ASP A 81 0.69 1.14 4.92
N ARG A 82 1.94 1.22 5.39
CA ARG A 82 2.49 2.33 6.17
C ARG A 82 3.42 3.19 5.34
N SER A 83 3.48 4.48 5.64
CA SER A 83 4.51 5.37 5.09
C SER A 83 5.88 4.96 5.64
N LEU A 84 6.87 4.85 4.75
CA LEU A 84 8.26 4.59 5.12
C LEU A 84 9.01 5.92 5.14
N ALA A 85 9.57 6.27 6.30
CA ALA A 85 10.47 7.41 6.39
C ALA A 85 11.84 6.98 5.85
N LEU A 86 12.17 7.43 4.64
CA LEU A 86 13.51 7.27 4.09
C LEU A 86 14.35 8.46 4.55
N THR A 87 15.07 8.30 5.65
CA THR A 87 16.18 9.20 5.97
C THR A 87 17.31 8.89 5.00
N SER A 88 17.45 9.71 3.96
CA SER A 88 18.67 9.70 3.16
C SER A 88 19.82 10.16 4.06
N PRO A 89 20.87 9.35 4.28
CA PRO A 89 22.03 9.83 5.02
C PRO A 89 22.61 11.06 4.27
N PRO A 90 23.00 12.13 4.98
CA PRO A 90 23.68 13.26 4.36
C PRO A 90 24.97 12.75 3.73
N ARG A 91 24.99 12.70 2.40
CA ARG A 91 26.11 12.38 1.49
C ARG A 91 27.33 11.74 2.17
N ALA A 92 27.32 10.42 2.27
CA ALA A 92 28.53 9.62 2.20
C ALA A 92 28.32 8.52 1.17
N THR A 93 29.30 8.40 0.29
CA THR A 93 29.37 7.61 -0.92
C THR A 93 28.86 6.16 -0.76
N ARG A 94 27.87 5.81 -1.59
CA ARG A 94 27.58 4.46 -2.13
C ARG A 94 27.10 3.39 -1.13
N CYS A 95 25.78 3.30 -0.98
CA CYS A 95 25.07 2.02 -1.10
C CYS A 95 24.20 2.06 -2.35
N GLY A 96 24.70 1.45 -3.43
CA GLY A 96 23.95 1.31 -4.66
C GLY A 96 22.83 0.29 -4.49
N CYS A 97 21.65 0.73 -4.05
CA CYS A 97 20.41 -0.01 -4.31
C CYS A 97 20.04 0.24 -5.77
N ARG A 98 20.78 -0.40 -6.68
CA ARG A 98 20.49 -0.38 -8.11
C ARG A 98 19.23 -1.24 -8.31
N THR A 99 18.05 -0.66 -8.23
CA THR A 99 16.79 -1.34 -8.63
C THR A 99 16.72 -1.40 -10.16
N ARG A 100 17.65 -2.13 -10.77
CA ARG A 100 17.43 -2.72 -12.08
C ARG A 100 16.67 -4.01 -11.82
N TRP A 101 15.36 -4.01 -12.04
CA TRP A 101 14.63 -5.27 -12.16
C TRP A 101 15.14 -5.94 -13.45
N PRO A 102 15.85 -7.08 -13.39
CA PRO A 102 16.22 -7.78 -14.60
C PRO A 102 14.97 -8.51 -15.09
N SER A 103 14.43 -8.06 -16.21
CA SER A 103 13.64 -8.92 -17.07
C SER A 103 14.57 -10.04 -17.56
N ARG A 104 14.31 -11.27 -17.15
CA ARG A 104 14.71 -12.45 -17.90
C ARG A 104 13.45 -13.27 -18.15
#